data_AF-F0BC09-F1
#
_entry.id   AF-F0BC09-F1
#
_cell.length_a   1.000
_cell.length_b   1.000
_cell.length_c   1.000
_cell.angle_alpha   90.00
_cell.angle_beta   90.00
_cell.angle_gamma   90.00
#
_symmetry.space_group_name_H-M   'P 1'
#
loop_
_entity.id
_entity.type
_entity.pdbx_description
1 polymer ?
#
loop_
_entity_poly.entity_id
_entity_poly.type
_entity_poly.pdbx_seq_one_letter_code
_entity_poly.pdbx_strand_id
1 'polypeptide(L)'
;MLAYEVQKSGKHPAHWEKKGGSLFTLTNVEKYRELRAATYRIFNRIKQDGGFIFYVGIEKDQSPDTSNAKGLYKAVMHEAIKRLDSEFRGQKSQFMILLDQQDDMQQAGSSTSMRHEIVCSAALSMFGAEKRRTLIEPPMQAESHLYQSLQCADWICGLVGRLVRYEIEPNVVPKHLAFEKYFAARLRQVSRRSSIRKKPQIVPADLLED
;
A
#
# COMPACT_ATOMS: atom_id res chain seq x y z
N MET A 1 8.99 -0.94 -21.79
CA MET A 1 9.72 -1.53 -20.65
C MET A 1 9.37 -3.01 -20.46
N LEU A 2 8.09 -3.37 -20.29
CA LEU A 2 7.69 -4.75 -19.97
C LEU A 2 7.33 -5.62 -21.19
N ALA A 3 7.37 -5.05 -22.41
CA ALA A 3 6.97 -5.74 -23.64
C ALA A 3 7.69 -7.08 -23.85
N TYR A 4 9.00 -7.14 -23.56
CA TYR A 4 9.77 -8.39 -23.65
C TYR A 4 9.25 -9.47 -22.68
N GLU A 5 8.96 -9.11 -21.43
CA GLU A 5 8.45 -10.06 -20.42
C GLU A 5 7.03 -10.53 -20.75
N VAL A 6 6.19 -9.61 -21.24
CA VAL A 6 4.83 -9.94 -21.71
C VAL A 6 4.90 -10.92 -22.88
N GLN A 7 5.72 -10.62 -23.90
CA GLN A 7 5.90 -11.50 -25.06
C GLN A 7 6.43 -12.88 -24.67
N LYS A 8 7.46 -12.92 -23.81
CA LYS A 8 8.05 -14.17 -23.32
C LYS A 8 7.05 -15.02 -22.51
N SER A 9 6.11 -14.39 -21.81
CA SER A 9 5.12 -15.10 -21.00
C SER A 9 4.07 -15.86 -21.82
N GLY A 10 3.90 -15.53 -23.11
CA GLY A 10 2.83 -16.07 -23.95
C GLY A 10 1.41 -15.64 -23.52
N LYS A 11 1.27 -14.79 -22.50
CA LYS A 11 -0.02 -14.28 -22.02
C LYS A 11 -0.41 -13.02 -22.78
N HIS A 12 -1.71 -12.84 -23.02
CA HIS A 12 -2.24 -11.58 -23.50
C HIS A 12 -1.95 -10.46 -22.47
N PRO A 13 -1.53 -9.25 -22.88
CA PRO A 13 -1.13 -8.17 -21.95
C PRO A 13 -2.17 -7.84 -20.87
N ALA A 14 -3.47 -7.94 -21.21
CA ALA A 14 -4.55 -7.67 -20.25
C ALA A 14 -4.64 -8.67 -19.08
N HIS A 15 -4.11 -9.89 -19.26
CA HIS A 15 -4.08 -10.97 -18.26
C HIS A 15 -2.68 -11.20 -17.68
N TRP A 16 -1.73 -10.35 -18.06
CA TRP A 16 -0.35 -10.46 -17.61
C TRP A 16 -0.16 -9.77 -16.27
N GLU A 17 0.61 -10.42 -15.39
CA GLU A 17 0.87 -9.92 -14.05
C GLU A 17 2.36 -9.94 -13.70
N LYS A 18 2.81 -8.85 -13.07
CA LYS A 18 4.09 -8.76 -12.40
C LYS A 18 3.90 -8.13 -11.04
N LYS A 19 4.41 -8.77 -9.99
CA LYS A 19 4.34 -8.24 -8.62
C LYS A 19 5.27 -7.04 -8.45
N GLY A 20 4.83 -6.05 -7.67
CA GLY A 20 5.55 -4.81 -7.39
C GLY A 20 6.92 -5.06 -6.75
N GLY A 21 7.00 -6.03 -5.83
CA GLY A 21 8.27 -6.44 -5.22
C GLY A 21 9.31 -6.96 -6.22
N SER A 22 8.86 -7.62 -7.29
CA SER A 22 9.71 -8.12 -8.38
C SER A 22 10.01 -7.04 -9.44
N LEU A 23 9.13 -6.05 -9.57
CA LEU A 23 9.36 -4.89 -10.43
C LEU A 23 10.42 -3.95 -9.82
N PHE A 24 10.25 -3.59 -8.55
CA PHE A 24 11.08 -2.65 -7.80
C PHE A 24 12.16 -3.36 -6.99
N THR A 25 12.98 -4.17 -7.65
CA THR A 25 14.26 -4.63 -7.09
C THR A 25 15.32 -3.54 -7.23
N LEU A 26 16.34 -3.57 -6.37
CA LEU A 26 17.45 -2.62 -6.44
C LEU A 26 18.11 -2.65 -7.82
N THR A 27 18.43 -3.84 -8.31
CA THR A 27 19.02 -4.05 -9.64
C THR A 27 18.18 -3.42 -10.74
N ASN A 28 16.85 -3.58 -10.71
CA ASN A 28 15.99 -3.03 -11.73
C ASN A 28 15.96 -1.50 -11.69
N VAL A 29 15.88 -0.92 -10.49
CA VAL A 29 15.84 0.53 -10.29
C VAL A 29 17.13 1.21 -10.72
N GLU A 30 18.28 0.60 -10.46
CA GLU A 30 19.58 1.13 -10.86
C GLU A 30 19.80 0.99 -12.37
N LYS A 31 19.59 -0.22 -12.90
CA LYS A 31 19.90 -0.57 -14.29
C LYS A 31 18.95 0.06 -15.31
N TYR A 32 17.64 0.01 -15.07
CA TYR A 32 16.64 0.36 -16.10
C TYR A 32 16.09 1.76 -15.90
N ARG A 33 16.55 2.71 -16.73
CA ARG A 33 16.04 4.09 -16.77
C ARG A 33 14.56 4.12 -17.15
N GLU A 34 14.13 3.17 -17.99
CA GLU A 34 12.76 3.01 -18.46
C GLU A 34 11.79 2.71 -17.32
N LEU A 35 12.25 1.99 -16.27
CA LEU A 35 11.47 1.78 -15.04
C LEU A 35 11.16 3.11 -14.39
N ARG A 36 12.22 3.89 -14.14
CA ARG A 36 12.11 5.18 -13.47
C ARG A 36 11.18 6.11 -14.26
N ALA A 37 11.38 6.19 -15.57
CA ALA A 37 10.54 6.99 -16.46
C ALA A 37 9.07 6.52 -16.48
N ALA A 38 8.82 5.20 -16.49
CA ALA A 38 7.47 4.66 -16.45
C ALA A 38 6.76 4.98 -15.12
N THR A 39 7.43 4.80 -13.99
CA THR A 39 6.90 5.17 -12.67
C THR A 39 6.59 6.66 -12.58
N TYR A 40 7.45 7.53 -13.13
CA TYR A 40 7.17 8.97 -13.16
C TYR A 40 5.95 9.32 -14.00
N ARG A 41 5.74 8.64 -15.14
CA ARG A 41 4.52 8.81 -15.94
C ARG A 41 3.28 8.40 -15.18
N ILE A 42 3.33 7.31 -14.39
CA ILE A 42 2.23 6.88 -13.53
C ILE A 42 1.90 7.98 -12.51
N PHE A 43 2.90 8.49 -11.79
CA PHE A 43 2.68 9.56 -10.81
C PHE A 43 2.13 10.84 -11.44
N ASN A 44 2.67 11.24 -12.58
CA ASN A 44 2.18 12.40 -13.33
C ASN A 44 0.73 12.20 -13.77
N ARG A 45 0.39 11.00 -14.26
CA ARG A 45 -0.97 10.69 -14.68
C ARG A 45 -1.95 10.76 -13.52
N ILE A 46 -1.63 10.14 -12.38
CA ILE A 46 -2.44 10.22 -11.15
C ILE A 46 -2.70 11.69 -10.80
N LYS A 47 -1.66 12.53 -10.80
CA LYS A 47 -1.78 13.96 -10.51
C LYS A 47 -2.62 14.71 -11.53
N GLN A 48 -2.44 14.44 -12.82
CA GLN A 48 -3.16 15.09 -13.92
C GLN A 48 -4.67 14.78 -13.87
N ASP A 49 -5.03 13.57 -13.47
CA ASP A 49 -6.41 13.13 -13.31
C ASP A 49 -7.03 13.63 -11.97
N GLY A 50 -6.33 14.48 -11.21
CA GLY A 50 -6.78 14.99 -9.91
C GLY A 50 -6.72 13.95 -8.78
N GLY A 51 -6.16 12.77 -9.05
CA GLY A 51 -5.96 11.71 -8.08
C GLY A 51 -4.75 11.95 -7.16
N PHE A 52 -4.59 11.05 -6.20
CA PHE A 52 -3.48 11.07 -5.25
C PHE A 52 -3.11 9.64 -4.82
N ILE A 53 -1.89 9.49 -4.31
CA ILE A 53 -1.44 8.27 -3.65
C ILE A 53 -1.73 8.38 -2.15
N PHE A 54 -2.23 7.30 -1.58
CA PHE A 54 -2.50 7.18 -0.15
C PHE A 54 -1.85 5.92 0.40
N TYR A 55 -1.14 6.05 1.52
CA TYR A 55 -0.62 4.88 2.24
C TYR A 55 -0.56 5.15 3.74
N VAL A 56 -0.95 4.13 4.51
CA VAL A 56 -0.80 4.10 5.96
C VAL A 56 -0.14 2.80 6.36
N GLY A 57 0.69 2.84 7.40
CA GLY A 57 1.38 1.66 7.88
C GLY A 57 1.79 1.81 9.32
N ILE A 58 2.09 0.68 9.94
CA ILE A 58 2.61 0.58 11.30
C ILE A 58 3.86 -0.28 11.21
N GLU A 59 4.95 0.20 11.81
CA GLU A 59 6.19 -0.54 11.91
C GLU A 59 6.00 -1.78 12.78
N LYS A 60 6.32 -2.98 12.25
CA LYS A 60 6.16 -4.25 12.97
C LYS A 60 7.21 -4.41 14.06
N ASP A 61 6.80 -4.69 15.28
CA ASP A 61 7.61 -4.89 16.49
C ASP A 61 7.91 -6.36 16.81
N GLN A 62 7.14 -7.28 16.24
CA GLN A 62 7.28 -8.71 16.45
C GLN A 62 7.74 -9.44 15.18
N SER A 63 8.39 -10.59 15.37
CA SER A 63 8.74 -11.50 14.27
C SER A 63 7.46 -12.04 13.61
N PRO A 64 7.51 -12.49 12.34
CA PRO A 64 6.34 -13.04 11.66
C PRO A 64 5.63 -14.16 12.45
N ASP A 65 6.38 -14.99 13.18
CA ASP A 65 5.87 -16.13 13.93
C ASP A 65 5.08 -15.74 15.19
N THR A 66 5.34 -14.54 15.73
CA THR A 66 4.71 -14.04 16.95
C THR A 66 3.75 -12.88 16.69
N SER A 67 3.74 -12.35 15.46
CA SER A 67 2.98 -11.17 15.08
C SER A 67 1.49 -11.48 14.89
N ASN A 68 0.63 -10.68 15.52
CA ASN A 68 -0.80 -10.66 15.22
C ASN A 68 -1.08 -9.95 13.87
N ALA A 69 -0.81 -10.63 12.77
CA ALA A 69 -0.97 -10.09 11.42
C ALA A 69 -2.41 -9.62 11.12
N LYS A 70 -3.42 -10.37 11.58
CA LYS A 70 -4.84 -10.00 11.40
C LYS A 70 -5.21 -8.74 12.18
N GLY A 71 -4.76 -8.63 13.44
CA GLY A 71 -4.95 -7.44 14.26
C GLY A 71 -4.28 -6.21 13.66
N LEU A 72 -3.04 -6.36 13.17
CA LEU A 72 -2.31 -5.31 12.49
C LEU A 72 -3.04 -4.85 11.22
N TYR A 73 -3.51 -5.80 10.42
CA TYR A 73 -4.27 -5.50 9.21
C TYR A 73 -5.54 -4.69 9.52
N LYS A 74 -6.32 -5.12 10.52
CA LYS A 74 -7.51 -4.39 10.98
C LYS A 74 -7.17 -2.96 11.44
N ALA A 75 -6.12 -2.80 12.24
CA ALA A 75 -5.70 -1.49 12.71
C ALA A 75 -5.34 -0.56 11.55
N VAL A 76 -4.59 -1.06 10.56
CA VAL A 76 -4.23 -0.29 9.35
C VAL A 76 -5.46 0.01 8.49
N MET A 77 -6.40 -0.94 8.34
CA MET A 77 -7.65 -0.74 7.60
C MET A 77 -8.56 0.32 8.24
N HIS A 78 -8.76 0.26 9.55
CA HIS A 78 -9.50 1.29 10.30
C HIS A 78 -8.87 2.67 10.12
N GLU A 79 -7.54 2.76 10.21
CA GLU A 79 -6.82 4.02 10.00
C GLU A 79 -6.97 4.52 8.56
N ALA A 80 -6.92 3.62 7.57
CA ALA A 80 -7.12 3.95 6.16
C ALA A 80 -8.52 4.53 5.92
N ILE A 81 -9.56 3.83 6.34
CA ILE A 81 -10.96 4.27 6.19
C ILE A 81 -11.17 5.60 6.91
N LYS A 82 -10.64 5.75 8.13
CA LYS A 82 -10.74 7.01 8.89
C LYS A 82 -10.18 8.21 8.13
N ARG A 83 -8.98 8.07 7.55
CA ARG A 83 -8.31 9.18 6.85
C ARG A 83 -8.94 9.50 5.51
N LEU A 84 -9.31 8.47 4.76
CA LEU A 84 -10.04 8.65 3.50
C LEU A 84 -11.41 9.27 3.76
N ASP A 85 -12.12 8.86 4.82
CA ASP A 85 -13.40 9.47 5.18
C ASP A 85 -13.26 10.97 5.44
N SER A 86 -12.24 11.37 6.21
CA SER A 86 -11.95 12.79 6.46
C SER A 86 -11.61 13.55 5.18
N GLU A 87 -10.85 12.94 4.25
CA GLU A 87 -10.46 13.56 2.99
C GLU A 87 -11.67 13.81 2.09
N PHE A 88 -12.48 12.76 1.85
CA PHE A 88 -13.64 12.84 0.96
C PHE A 88 -14.81 13.62 1.57
N ARG A 89 -14.92 13.67 2.90
CA ARG A 89 -15.88 14.55 3.59
C ARG A 89 -15.58 16.02 3.32
N GLY A 90 -14.30 16.41 3.35
CA GLY A 90 -13.87 17.76 3.00
C GLY A 90 -14.18 18.13 1.54
N GLN A 91 -14.20 17.14 0.65
CA GLN A 91 -14.52 17.29 -0.76
C GLN A 91 -16.02 17.15 -1.08
N LYS A 92 -16.87 16.86 -0.07
CA LYS A 92 -18.30 16.51 -0.25
C LYS A 92 -18.53 15.38 -1.26
N SER A 93 -17.62 14.40 -1.26
CA SER A 93 -17.63 13.26 -2.17
C SER A 93 -17.70 11.95 -1.39
N GLN A 94 -18.00 10.88 -2.11
CA GLN A 94 -17.98 9.51 -1.60
C GLN A 94 -16.89 8.70 -2.30
N PHE A 95 -16.50 7.59 -1.69
CA PHE A 95 -15.46 6.72 -2.22
C PHE A 95 -15.78 5.24 -2.02
N MET A 96 -15.09 4.41 -2.78
CA MET A 96 -15.15 2.96 -2.73
C MET A 96 -13.73 2.41 -2.64
N ILE A 97 -13.54 1.30 -1.93
CA ILE A 97 -12.25 0.62 -1.84
C ILE A 97 -12.32 -0.69 -2.61
N LEU A 98 -11.41 -0.84 -3.58
CA LEU A 98 -11.11 -2.12 -4.22
C LEU A 98 -9.79 -2.64 -3.66
N LEU A 99 -9.78 -3.90 -3.23
CA LEU A 99 -8.62 -4.60 -2.70
C LEU A 99 -8.23 -5.72 -3.64
N ASP A 100 -6.94 -6.02 -3.70
CA ASP A 100 -6.49 -7.26 -4.35
C ASP A 100 -7.03 -8.47 -3.57
N GLN A 101 -7.40 -9.51 -4.31
CA GLN A 101 -7.87 -10.74 -3.71
C GLN A 101 -6.76 -11.34 -2.85
N GLN A 102 -7.11 -11.72 -1.62
CA GLN A 102 -6.24 -12.49 -0.74
C GLN A 102 -6.79 -13.92 -0.67
N ASP A 103 -5.93 -14.90 -0.95
CA ASP A 103 -6.28 -16.29 -1.32
C ASP A 103 -6.91 -17.18 -0.22
N ASP A 104 -7.45 -16.60 0.86
CA ASP A 104 -8.20 -17.36 1.87
C ASP A 104 -9.62 -17.79 1.38
N MET A 105 -9.92 -17.55 0.10
CA MET A 105 -11.17 -17.94 -0.59
C MET A 105 -11.47 -19.45 -0.55
N GLN A 106 -10.48 -20.30 -0.27
CA GLN A 106 -10.71 -21.74 -0.11
C GLN A 106 -11.45 -22.11 1.18
N GLN A 107 -11.67 -21.17 2.11
CA GLN A 107 -12.57 -21.32 3.25
C GLN A 107 -13.78 -20.39 3.17
N ALA A 108 -14.45 -20.39 2.02
CA ALA A 108 -15.75 -19.75 1.87
C ALA A 108 -16.73 -20.29 2.94
N GLY A 109 -17.11 -19.44 3.89
CA GLY A 109 -17.98 -19.80 5.01
C GLY A 109 -17.33 -19.79 6.40
N SER A 110 -16.00 -19.67 6.48
CA SER A 110 -15.33 -19.49 7.77
C SER A 110 -15.37 -18.03 8.22
N SER A 111 -15.91 -17.79 9.43
CA SER A 111 -15.83 -16.50 10.14
C SER A 111 -14.38 -16.07 10.43
N THR A 112 -13.39 -16.92 10.13
CA THR A 112 -11.96 -16.61 10.30
C THR A 112 -11.27 -16.20 9.00
N SER A 113 -11.97 -16.17 7.86
CA SER A 113 -11.38 -15.74 6.58
C SER A 113 -10.98 -14.26 6.61
N MET A 114 -9.88 -13.92 5.94
CA MET A 114 -9.42 -12.52 5.77
C MET A 114 -10.53 -11.63 5.18
N ARG A 115 -11.29 -12.15 4.22
CA ARG A 115 -12.43 -11.45 3.62
C ARG A 115 -13.51 -11.09 4.65
N HIS A 116 -13.88 -12.04 5.52
CA HIS A 116 -14.85 -11.78 6.57
C HIS A 116 -14.38 -10.66 7.50
N GLU A 117 -13.12 -10.72 7.95
CA GLU A 117 -12.49 -9.71 8.80
C GLU A 117 -12.46 -8.31 8.14
N ILE A 118 -12.12 -8.24 6.85
CA ILE A 118 -12.15 -7.00 6.05
C ILE A 118 -13.55 -6.38 6.07
N VAL A 119 -14.56 -7.17 5.69
CA VAL A 119 -15.94 -6.68 5.54
C VAL A 119 -16.50 -6.24 6.90
N CYS A 120 -16.31 -7.04 7.95
CA CYS A 120 -16.78 -6.72 9.29
C CYS A 120 -16.07 -5.48 9.88
N SER A 121 -14.74 -5.37 9.75
CA SER A 121 -13.98 -4.21 10.24
C SER A 121 -14.37 -2.92 9.52
N ALA A 122 -14.60 -2.98 8.20
CA ALA A 122 -15.09 -1.85 7.44
C ALA A 122 -16.53 -1.47 7.82
N ALA A 123 -17.43 -2.45 7.96
CA ALA A 123 -18.81 -2.20 8.39
C ALA A 123 -18.87 -1.55 9.79
N LEU A 124 -18.03 -2.00 10.73
CA LEU A 124 -17.88 -1.37 12.04
C LEU A 124 -17.38 0.09 11.92
N SER A 125 -16.48 0.37 10.99
CA SER A 125 -16.04 1.75 10.72
C SER A 125 -17.17 2.61 10.16
N MET A 126 -17.98 2.05 9.25
CA MET A 126 -19.07 2.78 8.59
C MET A 126 -20.23 3.09 9.55
N PHE A 127 -20.66 2.08 10.30
CA PHE A 127 -21.93 2.11 11.05
C PHE A 127 -21.76 2.17 12.58
N GLY A 128 -20.54 2.01 13.09
CA GLY A 128 -20.23 2.09 14.53
C GLY A 128 -20.33 3.50 15.11
N ALA A 129 -19.81 3.70 16.34
CA ALA A 129 -19.91 5.00 17.04
C ALA A 129 -19.27 6.15 16.24
N GLU A 130 -18.09 5.89 15.67
CA GLU A 130 -17.28 6.83 14.88
C GLU A 130 -17.65 6.82 13.39
N LYS A 131 -18.95 6.96 13.09
CA LYS A 131 -19.55 6.75 11.76
C LYS A 131 -18.77 7.39 10.60
N ARG A 132 -18.14 6.55 9.78
CA ARG A 132 -17.47 6.94 8.52
C ARG A 132 -18.50 6.87 7.38
N ARG A 133 -18.95 8.03 6.91
CA ARG A 133 -20.17 8.16 6.08
C ARG A 133 -19.88 8.35 4.59
N THR A 134 -18.62 8.54 4.20
CA THR A 134 -18.28 8.76 2.79
C THR A 134 -17.83 7.48 2.08
N LEU A 135 -17.56 6.39 2.81
CA LEU A 135 -17.40 5.06 2.23
C LEU A 135 -18.78 4.53 1.84
N ILE A 136 -18.95 4.16 0.56
CA ILE A 136 -20.26 3.76 0.01
C ILE A 136 -20.66 2.36 0.49
N GLU A 137 -19.72 1.42 0.43
CA GLU A 137 -19.90 0.01 0.84
C GLU A 137 -18.59 -0.53 1.46
N PRO A 138 -18.64 -1.62 2.25
CA PRO A 138 -17.44 -2.33 2.65
C PRO A 138 -16.55 -2.69 1.45
N PRO A 139 -15.22 -2.77 1.61
CA PRO A 139 -14.29 -3.03 0.51
C PRO A 139 -14.63 -4.28 -0.28
N MET A 140 -14.53 -4.19 -1.60
CA MET A 140 -14.65 -5.33 -2.51
C MET A 140 -13.28 -5.86 -2.89
N GLN A 141 -13.19 -7.17 -3.13
CA GLN A 141 -11.98 -7.81 -3.62
C GLN A 141 -12.09 -8.07 -5.12
N ALA A 142 -10.98 -7.93 -5.82
CA ALA A 142 -10.87 -8.22 -7.24
C ALA A 142 -9.44 -8.70 -7.55
N GLU A 143 -9.28 -9.44 -8.64
CA GLU A 143 -8.03 -10.13 -8.95
C GLU A 143 -7.06 -9.23 -9.73
N SER A 144 -5.89 -8.92 -9.17
CA SER A 144 -4.88 -8.06 -9.81
C SER A 144 -4.46 -8.47 -11.22
N HIS A 145 -4.56 -9.75 -11.58
CA HIS A 145 -4.25 -10.24 -12.92
C HIS A 145 -5.31 -9.90 -13.98
N LEU A 146 -6.53 -9.52 -13.56
CA LEU A 146 -7.61 -9.03 -14.42
C LEU A 146 -7.75 -7.51 -14.38
N TYR A 147 -7.30 -6.87 -13.29
CA TYR A 147 -7.42 -5.44 -13.06
C TYR A 147 -6.06 -4.74 -13.02
N GLN A 148 -5.67 -4.13 -14.14
CA GLN A 148 -4.39 -3.43 -14.29
C GLN A 148 -4.21 -2.26 -13.31
N SER A 149 -5.31 -1.65 -12.85
CA SER A 149 -5.29 -0.62 -11.80
C SER A 149 -4.90 -1.19 -10.43
N LEU A 150 -5.36 -2.40 -10.08
CA LEU A 150 -4.96 -3.10 -8.86
C LEU A 150 -3.49 -3.54 -8.93
N GLN A 151 -3.04 -4.02 -10.08
CA GLN A 151 -1.62 -4.30 -10.31
C GLN A 151 -0.76 -3.03 -10.17
N CYS A 152 -1.22 -1.89 -10.70
CA CYS A 152 -0.54 -0.61 -10.51
C CYS A 152 -0.48 -0.21 -9.03
N ALA A 153 -1.55 -0.45 -8.27
CA ALA A 153 -1.55 -0.23 -6.82
C ALA A 153 -0.52 -1.13 -6.10
N ASP A 154 -0.43 -2.42 -6.46
CA ASP A 154 0.60 -3.33 -5.94
C ASP A 154 2.02 -2.85 -6.26
N TRP A 155 2.25 -2.32 -7.46
CA TRP A 155 3.53 -1.69 -7.83
C TRP A 155 3.89 -0.53 -6.91
N ILE A 156 2.94 0.37 -6.68
CA ILE A 156 3.13 1.53 -5.79
C ILE A 156 3.38 1.05 -4.35
N CYS A 157 2.63 0.06 -3.86
CA CYS A 157 2.85 -0.54 -2.54
C CYS A 157 4.26 -1.13 -2.41
N GLY A 158 4.74 -1.86 -3.42
CA GLY A 158 6.11 -2.39 -3.46
C GLY A 158 7.17 -1.29 -3.35
N LEU A 159 7.00 -0.19 -4.07
CA LEU A 159 7.89 0.97 -4.01
C LEU A 159 7.83 1.68 -2.65
N VAL A 160 6.62 1.95 -2.13
CA VAL A 160 6.40 2.57 -0.82
C VAL A 160 7.07 1.74 0.28
N GLY A 161 6.93 0.42 0.25
CA GLY A 161 7.57 -0.46 1.22
C GLY A 161 9.10 -0.33 1.25
N ARG A 162 9.75 -0.19 0.09
CA ARG A 162 11.22 0.01 0.01
C ARG A 162 11.63 1.38 0.55
N LEU A 163 10.89 2.43 0.20
CA LEU A 163 11.12 3.80 0.67
C LEU A 163 10.96 3.91 2.19
N VAL A 164 9.84 3.41 2.72
CA VAL A 164 9.56 3.41 4.16
C VAL A 164 10.60 2.59 4.93
N ARG A 165 11.03 1.44 4.39
CA ARG A 165 12.09 0.65 5.02
C ARG A 165 13.40 1.43 5.14
N TYR A 166 13.75 2.20 4.11
CA TYR A 166 14.92 3.08 4.15
C TYR A 166 14.75 4.24 5.13
N GLU A 167 13.56 4.84 5.18
CA GLU A 167 13.25 5.93 6.11
C GLU A 167 13.37 5.51 7.59
N ILE A 168 12.97 4.28 7.91
CA ILE A 168 13.00 3.76 9.29
C ILE A 168 14.39 3.19 9.63
N GLU A 169 15.04 2.48 8.70
CA GLU A 169 16.30 1.79 8.97
C GLU A 169 17.37 2.04 7.89
N PRO A 170 17.84 3.28 7.71
CA PRO A 170 18.77 3.62 6.64
C PRO A 170 20.11 2.88 6.75
N ASN A 171 20.55 2.58 7.99
CA ASN A 171 21.79 1.85 8.25
C ASN A 171 21.69 0.35 7.94
N VAL A 172 20.50 -0.23 8.04
CA VAL A 172 20.27 -1.66 7.75
C VAL A 172 20.13 -1.89 6.24
N VAL A 173 19.49 -0.96 5.53
CA VAL A 173 19.28 -1.03 4.08
C VAL A 173 19.91 0.14 3.32
N PRO A 174 21.22 0.40 3.45
CA PRO A 174 21.85 1.60 2.87
C PRO A 174 21.68 1.69 1.36
N LYS A 175 21.66 0.54 0.67
CA LYS A 175 21.43 0.46 -0.78
C LYS A 175 20.04 0.95 -1.21
N HIS A 176 19.05 0.96 -0.30
CA HIS A 176 17.73 1.50 -0.61
C HIS A 176 17.73 3.02 -0.80
N LEU A 177 18.85 3.72 -0.54
CA LEU A 177 19.05 5.11 -0.94
C LEU A 177 18.72 5.34 -2.43
N ALA A 178 18.91 4.34 -3.30
CA ALA A 178 18.52 4.44 -4.70
C ALA A 178 17.01 4.74 -4.88
N PHE A 179 16.14 4.12 -4.08
CA PHE A 179 14.71 4.37 -4.15
C PHE A 179 14.39 5.80 -3.69
N GLU A 180 15.00 6.23 -2.58
CA GLU A 180 14.86 7.60 -2.05
C GLU A 180 15.27 8.63 -3.10
N LYS A 181 16.47 8.47 -3.67
CA LYS A 181 17.05 9.33 -4.70
C LYS A 181 16.14 9.49 -5.92
N TYR A 182 15.55 8.41 -6.41
CA TYR A 182 14.79 8.46 -7.66
C TYR A 182 13.31 8.79 -7.47
N PHE A 183 12.67 8.29 -6.41
CA PHE A 183 11.21 8.28 -6.34
C PHE A 183 10.62 9.14 -5.22
N ALA A 184 11.32 9.37 -4.11
CA ALA A 184 10.72 9.95 -2.91
C ALA A 184 10.12 11.33 -3.14
N ALA A 185 10.85 12.24 -3.78
CA ALA A 185 10.37 13.60 -4.03
C ALA A 185 9.07 13.62 -4.84
N ARG A 186 8.98 12.81 -5.91
CA ARG A 186 7.78 12.73 -6.75
C ARG A 186 6.63 12.02 -6.05
N LEU A 187 6.91 10.95 -5.31
CA LEU A 187 5.90 10.25 -4.51
C LEU A 187 5.26 11.20 -3.49
N ARG A 188 6.07 11.97 -2.75
CA ARG A 188 5.56 12.95 -1.76
C ARG A 188 4.68 14.02 -2.40
N GLN A 189 5.04 14.52 -3.58
CA GLN A 189 4.24 15.52 -4.31
C GLN A 189 2.85 15.05 -4.70
N VAL A 190 2.66 13.73 -4.87
CA VAL A 190 1.36 13.14 -5.25
C VAL A 190 0.69 12.42 -4.09
N SER A 191 1.33 12.35 -2.92
CA SER A 191 0.77 11.66 -1.75
C SER A 191 -0.07 12.61 -0.90
N ARG A 192 -1.17 12.12 -0.34
CA ARG A 192 -2.01 12.86 0.63
C ARG A 192 -2.39 11.97 1.78
N ARG A 193 -2.49 12.55 2.99
CA ARG A 193 -2.91 11.85 4.23
C ARG A 193 -2.07 10.60 4.56
N SER A 194 -0.91 10.43 3.92
CA SER A 194 -0.06 9.26 4.10
C SER A 194 0.87 9.42 5.31
N SER A 195 1.04 8.36 6.10
CA SER A 195 2.06 8.33 7.14
C SER A 195 2.34 6.91 7.61
N ILE A 196 3.51 6.71 8.21
CA ILE A 196 3.86 5.47 8.88
C ILE A 196 4.00 5.74 10.38
N ARG A 197 3.34 4.93 11.21
CA ARG A 197 3.53 4.97 12.66
C ARG A 197 4.79 4.17 12.98
N LYS A 198 5.86 4.88 13.36
CA LYS A 198 7.09 4.28 13.89
C LYS A 198 6.84 3.73 15.29
N LYS A 199 7.64 2.77 15.71
CA LYS A 199 7.62 2.33 17.11
C LYS A 199 8.01 3.50 18.03
N PRO A 200 7.49 3.53 19.26
CA PRO A 200 8.06 4.40 20.29
C PRO A 200 9.56 4.11 20.40
N GLN A 201 10.38 5.14 20.31
CA GLN A 201 11.80 5.00 20.57
C GLN A 201 11.93 4.73 22.07
N ILE A 202 12.41 3.55 22.45
CA ILE A 202 12.79 3.30 23.84
C ILE A 202 14.01 4.19 24.06
N VAL A 203 13.83 5.29 24.79
CA VAL A 203 14.95 6.09 25.25
C VAL A 203 15.63 5.26 26.34
N PRO A 204 16.91 4.90 26.16
CA PRO A 204 17.69 4.25 27.21
C PRO A 204 17.56 5.04 28.53
N ALA A 205 17.35 4.36 29.66
CA ALA A 205 17.09 5.02 30.94
C ALA A 205 18.24 5.95 31.37
N ASP A 206 19.46 5.67 30.92
CA ASP A 206 20.69 6.45 31.05
C ASP A 206 20.69 7.78 30.28
N LEU A 207 19.71 8.03 29.42
CA LEU A 207 19.50 9.28 28.69
C LEU A 207 18.28 10.07 29.19
N LEU A 208 17.63 9.61 30.27
CA LEU A 208 16.50 10.26 30.93
C LEU A 208 16.88 10.92 32.27
N GLU A 209 18.16 10.86 32.66
CA GLU A 209 18.70 11.59 33.80
C GLU A 209 19.28 12.93 33.33
N ASP A 210 18.43 13.96 33.27
CA ASP A 210 18.77 15.38 33.41
C ASP A 210 17.73 16.04 34.35
#